data_AF-A0A845CY08-F1
#
_entry.id   AF-A0A845CY08-F1
#
_cell.length_a   1.000
_cell.length_b   1.000
_cell.length_c   1.000
_cell.angle_alpha   90.00
_cell.angle_beta   90.00
_cell.angle_gamma   90.00
#
_symmetry.space_group_name_H-M   'P 1'
#
loop_
_entity.id
_entity.type
_entity.pdbx_description
1 polymer ?
#
loop_
_entity_poly.entity_id
_entity_poly.type
_entity_poly.pdbx_seq_one_letter_code
_entity_poly.pdbx_strand_id
1 'polypeptide(L)'
;MSFNHPFPTTRPPISIAESDKKITHIDLPELQWWPIVPSLGHHSMQATYEADTLELSAVTEMSAASLARIHDLDCVEIAVREKAIREDWDVPGSPSLFYASLDERETRWLGVVQQMDGRKVLQTFKDKWFEANWGRGAKRKICDDVRYQPQPDGTYRTTRGQGIGAGTYDVTIGAQTFHCLRVWDTLGSPPSEHQELAEAFIEEGGRVVFYRQYRGRQMGPGDTDWAIKYPENLKIVIDGCVYVHCNCTGRAHDLITNTAIGCELPVLRS
;
A
#
# COMPACT_ATOMS: atom_id res chain seq x y z
N MET A 1 9.23 24.85 8.40
CA MET A 1 9.76 24.42 7.10
C MET A 1 8.57 24.16 6.19
N SER A 2 8.54 24.71 4.98
CA SER A 2 7.47 24.47 4.02
C SER A 2 7.51 23.02 3.56
N PHE A 3 6.35 22.35 3.54
CA PHE A 3 6.23 21.01 2.96
C PHE A 3 6.32 21.13 1.43
N ASN A 4 7.45 20.70 0.88
CA ASN A 4 7.72 20.66 -0.56
C ASN A 4 7.66 19.20 -1.02
N HIS A 5 7.00 18.93 -2.15
CA HIS A 5 6.93 17.59 -2.73
C HIS A 5 7.25 17.63 -4.23
N PRO A 6 7.78 16.52 -4.80
CA PRO A 6 8.16 16.43 -6.21
C PRO A 6 7.00 16.07 -7.15
N PHE A 7 5.84 15.68 -6.59
CA PHE A 7 4.73 15.16 -7.38
C PHE A 7 3.99 16.24 -8.20
N PRO A 8 3.61 15.96 -9.46
CA PRO A 8 2.80 16.85 -10.27
C PRO A 8 1.38 17.00 -9.68
N THR A 9 0.71 18.10 -10.04
CA THR A 9 -0.68 18.36 -9.60
C THR A 9 -1.72 17.44 -10.27
N THR A 10 -1.34 16.82 -11.38
CA THR A 10 -2.16 15.86 -12.14
C THR A 10 -1.39 14.55 -12.27
N ARG A 11 -2.09 13.43 -12.07
CA ARG A 11 -1.51 12.08 -12.13
C ARG A 11 -0.80 11.90 -13.47
N PRO A 12 0.47 11.46 -13.49
CA PRO A 12 1.10 11.03 -14.72
C PRO A 12 0.27 9.96 -15.42
N PRO A 13 0.29 9.88 -16.76
CA PRO A 13 -0.36 8.78 -17.47
C PRO A 13 0.22 7.45 -16.99
N ILE A 14 -0.65 6.45 -16.78
CA ILE A 14 -0.28 5.12 -16.32
C ILE A 14 -0.69 4.09 -17.38
N SER A 15 0.23 3.21 -17.76
CA SER A 15 -0.02 2.04 -18.60
C SER A 15 0.53 0.80 -17.91
N ILE A 16 -0.26 -0.27 -17.89
CA ILE A 16 0.10 -1.55 -17.28
C ILE A 16 -0.08 -2.62 -18.36
N ALA A 17 1.01 -3.25 -18.76
CA ALA A 17 1.02 -4.32 -19.76
C ALA A 17 1.57 -5.60 -19.13
N GLU A 18 0.93 -6.74 -19.39
CA GLU A 18 1.46 -8.03 -18.93
C GLU A 18 2.80 -8.32 -19.61
N SER A 19 3.74 -8.89 -18.86
CA SER A 19 5.06 -9.28 -19.36
C SER A 19 5.25 -10.80 -19.38
N ASP A 20 5.91 -11.27 -20.43
CA ASP A 20 6.38 -12.65 -20.58
C ASP A 20 7.65 -12.93 -19.76
N LYS A 21 8.47 -11.90 -19.48
CA LYS A 21 9.58 -12.01 -18.52
C LYS A 21 8.97 -12.12 -17.13
N LYS A 22 9.22 -13.24 -16.44
CA LYS A 22 8.60 -13.55 -15.14
C LYS A 22 9.49 -13.16 -13.97
N ILE A 23 8.87 -12.57 -12.96
CA ILE A 23 9.43 -12.41 -11.61
C ILE A 23 8.74 -13.45 -10.72
N THR A 24 9.50 -14.43 -10.23
CA THR A 24 8.95 -15.49 -9.35
C THR A 24 9.09 -15.17 -7.87
N HIS A 25 10.04 -14.28 -7.53
CA HIS A 25 10.24 -13.78 -6.19
C HIS A 25 10.82 -12.38 -6.24
N ILE A 26 10.48 -11.59 -5.23
CA ILE A 26 11.02 -10.25 -5.04
C ILE A 26 11.22 -9.99 -3.55
N ASP A 27 12.26 -9.22 -3.25
CA ASP A 27 12.57 -8.80 -1.90
C ASP A 27 11.96 -7.42 -1.65
N LEU A 28 10.97 -7.31 -0.78
CA LEU A 28 10.28 -6.07 -0.43
C LEU A 28 10.69 -5.64 0.99
N PRO A 29 11.73 -4.80 1.14
CA PRO A 29 12.15 -4.29 2.45
C PRO A 29 11.25 -3.16 2.98
N GLU A 30 10.29 -2.68 2.19
CA GLU A 30 9.31 -1.69 2.62
C GLU A 30 8.28 -2.29 3.58
N LEU A 31 7.79 -1.47 4.50
CA LEU A 31 6.65 -1.80 5.34
C LEU A 31 5.42 -2.04 4.44
N GLN A 32 4.76 -3.19 4.51
CA GLN A 32 3.76 -3.51 3.50
C GLN A 32 2.63 -2.46 3.44
N TRP A 33 2.45 -1.96 2.22
CA TRP A 33 1.53 -0.90 1.77
C TRP A 33 1.83 0.52 2.28
N TRP A 34 2.96 0.70 2.99
CA TRP A 34 3.54 2.00 3.34
C TRP A 34 4.96 2.05 2.77
N PRO A 35 5.23 2.79 1.67
CA PRO A 35 6.43 2.63 0.84
C PRO A 35 7.69 3.22 1.49
N ILE A 36 8.04 2.78 2.69
CA ILE A 36 9.19 3.19 3.49
C ILE A 36 9.89 1.95 4.02
N VAL A 37 11.22 1.93 3.93
CA VAL A 37 12.06 0.89 4.52
C VAL A 37 12.26 1.21 6.00
N PRO A 38 11.93 0.31 6.95
CA PRO A 38 12.18 0.50 8.39
C PRO A 38 13.67 0.44 8.78
N SER A 39 14.46 1.36 8.26
CA SER A 39 15.91 1.47 8.51
C SER A 39 16.32 2.93 8.62
N LEU A 40 17.25 3.24 9.54
CA LEU A 40 17.65 4.60 9.86
C LEU A 40 18.14 5.36 8.62
N GLY A 41 17.68 6.60 8.46
CA GLY A 41 18.05 7.50 7.37
C GLY A 41 17.20 7.33 6.11
N HIS A 42 16.35 6.29 6.02
CA HIS A 42 15.44 6.15 4.90
C HIS A 42 14.34 7.22 4.92
N HIS A 43 14.03 7.69 3.72
CA HIS A 43 13.05 8.73 3.47
C HIS A 43 12.27 8.35 2.21
N SER A 44 10.95 8.48 2.27
CA SER A 44 10.04 8.20 1.17
C SER A 44 8.90 9.19 1.14
N MET A 45 8.33 9.38 -0.05
CA MET A 45 7.05 10.07 -0.20
C MET A 45 6.15 9.29 -1.14
N GLN A 46 4.84 9.42 -0.92
CA GLN A 46 3.80 8.97 -1.83
C GLN A 46 2.82 10.09 -2.11
N ALA A 47 2.24 10.07 -3.30
CA ALA A 47 1.14 10.95 -3.68
C ALA A 47 -0.11 10.13 -3.94
N THR A 48 -1.23 10.64 -3.44
CA THR A 48 -2.56 10.09 -3.66
C THR A 48 -3.28 10.95 -4.69
N TYR A 49 -3.74 10.35 -5.78
CA TYR A 49 -4.53 11.01 -6.82
C TYR A 49 -5.94 10.45 -6.88
N GLU A 50 -6.92 11.30 -7.18
CA GLU A 50 -8.25 10.84 -7.56
C GLU A 50 -8.18 9.99 -8.83
N ALA A 51 -8.83 8.83 -8.82
CA ALA A 51 -8.80 7.92 -9.96
C ALA A 51 -9.53 8.49 -11.19
N ASP A 52 -10.59 9.27 -10.97
CA ASP A 52 -11.46 9.86 -11.98
C ASP A 52 -10.96 11.22 -12.50
N THR A 53 -10.64 12.17 -11.61
CA THR A 53 -10.20 13.51 -12.00
C THR A 53 -8.70 13.61 -12.24
N LEU A 54 -7.93 12.62 -11.79
CA LEU A 54 -6.47 12.61 -11.82
C LEU A 54 -5.81 13.70 -10.96
N GLU A 55 -6.58 14.45 -10.17
CA GLU A 55 -6.04 15.53 -9.34
C GLU A 55 -5.29 14.98 -8.14
N LEU A 56 -4.21 15.67 -7.75
CA LEU A 56 -3.47 15.36 -6.54
C LEU A 56 -4.31 15.70 -5.30
N SER A 57 -4.62 14.69 -4.49
CA SER A 57 -5.46 14.82 -3.30
C SER A 57 -4.65 15.03 -2.02
N ALA A 58 -3.55 14.29 -1.88
CA ALA A 58 -2.67 14.37 -0.74
C ALA A 58 -1.25 13.89 -1.07
N VAL A 59 -0.30 14.30 -0.24
CA VAL A 59 1.06 13.77 -0.25
C VAL A 59 1.43 13.33 1.16
N THR A 60 1.91 12.10 1.29
CA THR A 60 2.39 11.54 2.55
C THR A 60 3.91 11.40 2.48
N GLU A 61 4.61 11.99 3.43
CA GLU A 61 6.05 11.88 3.62
C GLU A 61 6.34 10.99 4.83
N MET A 62 7.32 10.10 4.69
CA MET A 62 7.71 9.13 5.72
C MET A 62 9.22 9.19 5.92
N SER A 63 9.67 9.34 7.17
CA SER A 63 11.08 9.53 7.51
C SER A 63 11.49 8.67 8.69
N ALA A 64 12.35 7.68 8.47
CA ALA A 64 12.94 6.83 9.51
C ALA A 64 14.13 7.56 10.16
N ALA A 65 13.86 8.44 11.12
CA ALA A 65 14.81 9.44 11.59
C ALA A 65 15.54 9.07 12.89
N SER A 66 15.01 8.14 13.67
CA SER A 66 15.60 7.79 14.96
C SER A 66 15.53 6.29 15.25
N LEU A 67 16.50 5.81 16.02
CA LEU A 67 16.44 4.47 16.62
C LEU A 67 15.52 4.52 17.83
N ALA A 68 14.71 3.50 18.00
CA ALA A 68 13.75 3.39 19.09
C ALA A 68 13.72 1.96 19.65
N ARG A 69 13.10 1.80 20.82
CA ARG A 69 12.82 0.50 21.40
C ARG A 69 11.37 0.46 21.86
N ILE A 70 10.61 -0.51 21.37
CA ILE A 70 9.23 -0.77 21.80
C ILE A 70 9.24 -2.07 22.60
N HIS A 71 8.96 -1.95 23.90
CA HIS A 71 9.18 -3.03 24.88
C HIS A 71 10.64 -3.50 24.89
N ASP A 72 10.89 -4.69 24.39
CA ASP A 72 12.18 -5.39 24.34
C ASP A 72 12.74 -5.51 22.91
N LEU A 73 12.11 -4.85 21.93
CA LEU A 73 12.47 -4.93 20.52
C LEU A 73 13.07 -3.62 20.00
N ASP A 74 14.26 -3.70 19.43
CA ASP A 74 14.91 -2.59 18.73
C ASP A 74 14.22 -2.34 17.38
N CYS A 75 14.05 -1.05 17.05
CA CYS A 75 13.28 -0.62 15.89
C CYS A 75 13.69 0.78 15.44
N VAL A 76 13.05 1.27 14.39
CA VAL A 76 13.12 2.68 13.99
C VAL A 76 11.80 3.38 14.24
N GLU A 77 11.88 4.63 14.65
CA GLU A 77 10.76 5.56 14.60
C GLU A 77 10.66 6.15 13.19
N ILE A 78 9.46 6.09 12.61
CA ILE A 78 9.15 6.64 11.30
C ILE A 78 8.13 7.76 11.49
N ALA A 79 8.56 9.00 11.25
CA ALA A 79 7.67 10.15 11.23
C ALA A 79 6.83 10.15 9.96
N VAL A 80 5.52 10.31 10.11
CA VAL A 80 4.56 10.37 9.00
C VAL A 80 3.96 11.77 8.97
N ARG A 81 4.08 12.44 7.83
CA ARG A 81 3.50 13.76 7.58
C ARG A 81 2.65 13.69 6.34
N GLU A 82 1.34 13.81 6.51
CA GLU A 82 0.42 13.96 5.39
C GLU A 82 0.07 15.42 5.19
N LYS A 83 0.11 15.86 3.93
CA LYS A 83 -0.41 17.15 3.50
C LYS A 83 -1.59 16.91 2.58
N ALA A 84 -2.78 17.23 3.07
CA ALA A 84 -3.96 17.45 2.25
C ALA A 84 -3.69 18.56 1.23
N ILE A 85 -3.93 18.27 -0.05
CA ILE A 85 -3.92 19.27 -1.12
C ILE A 85 -5.35 19.74 -1.41
N ARG A 86 -6.32 18.82 -1.31
CA ARG A 86 -7.75 19.13 -1.40
C ARG A 86 -8.32 19.51 -0.03
N GLU A 87 -9.27 20.43 -0.02
CA GLU A 87 -9.98 20.86 1.19
C GLU A 87 -10.91 19.77 1.76
N ASP A 88 -11.41 18.89 0.90
CA ASP A 88 -12.27 17.75 1.26
C ASP A 88 -11.48 16.49 1.63
N TRP A 89 -10.16 16.59 1.75
CA TRP A 89 -9.32 15.50 2.21
C TRP A 89 -9.42 15.35 3.73
N ASP A 90 -10.28 14.44 4.16
CA ASP A 90 -10.38 14.01 5.54
C ASP A 90 -10.19 12.49 5.60
N VAL A 91 -9.01 12.07 6.05
CA VAL A 91 -8.71 10.68 6.41
C VAL A 91 -8.60 10.64 7.93
N PRO A 92 -9.68 10.28 8.64
CA PRO A 92 -9.66 10.24 10.10
C PRO A 92 -8.62 9.24 10.60
N GLY A 93 -7.86 9.64 11.61
CA GLY A 93 -6.94 8.73 12.29
C GLY A 93 -5.65 8.42 11.52
N SER A 94 -5.26 9.24 10.52
CA SER A 94 -3.96 9.11 9.88
C SER A 94 -2.83 9.05 10.93
N PRO A 95 -1.96 8.03 10.86
CA PRO A 95 -0.87 7.88 11.81
C PRO A 95 0.12 9.03 11.66
N SER A 96 0.67 9.46 12.78
CA SER A 96 1.71 10.49 12.86
C SER A 96 3.11 9.90 13.10
N LEU A 97 3.17 8.70 13.70
CA LEU A 97 4.40 7.95 13.91
C LEU A 97 4.13 6.46 13.75
N PHE A 98 5.09 5.77 13.16
CA PHE A 98 5.24 4.32 13.28
C PHE A 98 6.50 4.00 14.08
N TYR A 99 6.46 2.85 14.73
CA TYR A 99 7.64 2.13 15.17
C TYR A 99 7.65 0.81 14.43
N ALA A 100 8.70 0.57 13.64
CA ALA A 100 8.76 -0.61 12.79
C ALA A 100 10.17 -1.19 12.78
N SER A 101 10.25 -2.50 12.57
CA SER A 101 11.50 -3.24 12.42
C SER A 101 11.56 -3.91 11.05
N LEU A 102 12.78 -4.10 10.57
CA LEU A 102 13.10 -4.86 9.37
C LEU A 102 14.22 -5.84 9.73
N ASP A 103 14.03 -7.11 9.39
CA ASP A 103 15.09 -8.11 9.44
C ASP A 103 15.22 -8.85 8.09
N GLU A 104 15.94 -9.98 8.09
CA GLU A 104 16.16 -10.79 6.89
C GLU A 104 14.90 -11.53 6.39
N ARG A 105 13.85 -11.63 7.22
CA ARG A 105 12.64 -12.42 6.99
C ARG A 105 11.40 -11.57 6.84
N GLU A 106 11.24 -10.53 7.64
CA GLU A 106 10.01 -9.76 7.72
C GLU A 106 10.20 -8.26 7.96
N THR A 107 9.20 -7.50 7.55
CA THR A 107 8.94 -6.15 8.06
C THR A 107 7.80 -6.22 9.08
N ARG A 108 7.87 -5.42 10.13
CA ARG A 108 6.88 -5.50 11.23
C ARG A 108 6.59 -4.16 11.85
N TRP A 109 5.29 -3.85 11.99
CA TRP A 109 4.82 -2.79 12.88
C TRP A 109 4.93 -3.23 14.34
N LEU A 110 5.53 -2.39 15.17
CA LEU A 110 5.69 -2.59 16.60
C LEU A 110 4.86 -1.59 17.41
N GLY A 111 4.59 -0.42 16.84
CA GLY A 111 3.67 0.54 17.40
C GLY A 111 3.25 1.61 16.41
N VAL A 112 2.10 2.22 16.67
CA VAL A 112 1.54 3.32 15.88
C VAL A 112 1.01 4.39 16.80
N VAL A 113 1.33 5.65 16.48
CA VAL A 113 0.77 6.83 17.15
C VAL A 113 -0.19 7.54 16.21
N GLN A 114 -1.46 7.57 16.57
CA GLN A 114 -2.52 8.21 15.80
C GLN A 114 -3.38 9.12 16.67
N GLN A 115 -4.05 10.09 16.04
CA GLN A 115 -5.01 10.95 16.70
C GLN A 115 -6.36 10.24 16.76
N MET A 116 -6.89 9.99 17.96
CA MET A 116 -8.22 9.42 18.18
C MET A 116 -8.94 10.24 19.24
N ASP A 117 -10.19 10.65 18.99
CA ASP A 117 -11.00 11.42 19.95
C ASP A 117 -10.28 12.64 20.55
N GLY A 118 -9.53 13.38 19.73
CA GLY A 118 -8.81 14.59 20.18
C GLY A 118 -7.54 14.34 21.00
N ARG A 119 -7.11 13.08 21.17
CA ARG A 119 -5.85 12.71 21.86
C ARG A 119 -4.92 11.90 20.95
N LYS A 120 -3.61 12.01 21.21
CA LYS A 120 -2.64 11.08 20.66
C LYS A 120 -2.72 9.76 21.41
N VAL A 121 -2.89 8.67 20.69
CA VAL A 121 -2.94 7.32 21.23
C VAL A 121 -1.79 6.52 20.64
N LEU A 122 -0.96 5.95 21.51
CA LEU A 122 0.02 4.93 21.15
C LEU A 122 -0.64 3.56 21.30
N GLN A 123 -0.64 2.77 20.24
CA GLN A 123 -0.97 1.36 20.26
C GLN A 123 0.27 0.56 19.86
N THR A 124 0.52 -0.56 20.52
CA THR A 124 1.66 -1.44 20.30
C THR A 124 1.21 -2.84 19.98
N PHE A 125 2.12 -3.68 19.47
CA PHE A 125 1.85 -5.08 19.17
C PHE A 125 1.35 -5.94 20.35
N LYS A 126 1.42 -5.43 21.60
CA LYS A 126 0.85 -6.08 22.79
C LYS A 126 -0.59 -5.66 23.10
N ASP A 127 -1.11 -4.63 22.43
CA ASP A 127 -2.46 -4.13 22.65
C ASP A 127 -3.51 -4.96 21.91
N LYS A 128 -4.70 -5.05 22.51
CA LYS A 128 -5.84 -5.74 21.90
C LYS A 128 -6.17 -5.08 20.55
N TRP A 129 -6.40 -5.92 19.54
CA TRP A 129 -6.72 -5.52 18.15
C TRP A 129 -5.57 -4.92 17.33
N PHE A 130 -4.36 -4.75 17.88
CA PHE A 130 -3.25 -4.20 17.09
C PHE A 130 -2.99 -5.01 15.82
N GLU A 131 -2.84 -6.33 15.96
CA GLU A 131 -2.56 -7.22 14.83
C GLU A 131 -3.71 -7.28 13.82
N ALA A 132 -4.94 -7.02 14.23
CA ALA A 132 -6.09 -6.99 13.32
C ALA A 132 -6.07 -5.73 12.44
N ASN A 133 -5.53 -4.63 12.96
CA ASN A 133 -5.47 -3.34 12.26
C ASN A 133 -4.16 -3.14 11.48
N TRP A 134 -3.06 -3.67 11.99
CA TRP A 134 -1.70 -3.42 11.51
C TRP A 134 -0.96 -4.69 11.10
N GLY A 135 -1.57 -5.87 11.22
CA GLY A 135 -0.92 -7.14 10.93
C GLY A 135 0.07 -7.60 12.00
N ARG A 136 0.57 -8.83 11.84
CA ARG A 136 1.56 -9.46 12.74
C ARG A 136 3.02 -9.21 12.34
N GLY A 137 3.22 -8.63 11.17
CA GLY A 137 4.46 -8.72 10.42
C GLY A 137 4.20 -9.33 9.05
N ALA A 138 5.00 -8.91 8.09
CA ALA A 138 4.86 -9.17 6.68
C ALA A 138 6.13 -9.85 6.16
N LYS A 139 5.99 -10.97 5.44
CA LYS A 139 7.15 -11.60 4.81
C LYS A 139 7.77 -10.62 3.82
N ARG A 140 9.08 -10.40 3.96
CA ARG A 140 9.87 -9.54 3.07
C ARG A 140 9.98 -10.14 1.67
N LYS A 141 10.21 -11.46 1.60
CA LYS A 141 10.28 -12.20 0.33
C LYS A 141 8.89 -12.53 -0.17
N ILE A 142 8.46 -11.84 -1.22
CA ILE A 142 7.22 -12.11 -1.91
C ILE A 142 7.47 -13.11 -3.01
N CYS A 143 6.59 -14.09 -3.18
CA CYS A 143 6.65 -15.06 -4.26
C CYS A 143 5.38 -15.04 -5.10
N ASP A 144 5.56 -15.28 -6.40
CA ASP A 144 4.50 -15.69 -7.32
C ASP A 144 4.63 -17.20 -7.54
N ASP A 145 3.79 -17.96 -6.84
CA ASP A 145 3.66 -19.40 -6.97
C ASP A 145 2.40 -19.78 -7.74
N VAL A 146 1.91 -18.87 -8.58
CA VAL A 146 0.70 -19.05 -9.40
C VAL A 146 -0.53 -19.27 -8.52
N ARG A 147 -0.59 -18.61 -7.36
CA ARG A 147 -1.78 -18.61 -6.52
C ARG A 147 -2.98 -18.06 -7.29
N TYR A 148 -2.81 -16.94 -8.00
CA TYR A 148 -3.88 -16.29 -8.74
C TYR A 148 -3.82 -16.68 -10.22
N GLN A 149 -4.71 -17.57 -10.65
CA GLN A 149 -4.76 -18.04 -12.03
C GLN A 149 -5.84 -17.26 -12.83
N PRO A 150 -5.46 -16.49 -13.87
CA PRO A 150 -6.42 -15.77 -14.69
C PRO A 150 -7.33 -16.74 -15.46
N GLN A 151 -8.58 -16.33 -15.65
CA GLN A 151 -9.61 -17.03 -16.41
C GLN A 151 -9.93 -16.26 -17.71
N PRO A 152 -10.50 -16.93 -18.74
CA PRO A 152 -10.82 -16.27 -20.01
C PRO A 152 -11.82 -15.11 -19.91
N ASP A 153 -12.63 -15.06 -18.85
CA ASP A 153 -13.60 -14.00 -18.58
C ASP A 153 -13.02 -12.81 -17.80
N GLY A 154 -11.70 -12.81 -17.55
CA GLY A 154 -10.99 -11.77 -16.80
C GLY A 154 -11.06 -11.94 -15.28
N THR A 155 -11.74 -12.97 -14.78
CA THR A 155 -11.73 -13.33 -13.35
C THR A 155 -10.50 -14.16 -12.99
N TYR A 156 -10.30 -14.41 -11.70
CA TYR A 156 -9.18 -15.19 -11.19
C TYR A 156 -9.67 -16.32 -10.30
N ARG A 157 -8.98 -17.46 -10.35
CA ARG A 157 -9.19 -18.59 -9.44
C ARG A 157 -7.96 -18.77 -8.55
N THR A 158 -8.16 -19.07 -7.26
CA THR A 158 -7.04 -19.44 -6.40
C THR A 158 -6.61 -20.89 -6.58
N THR A 159 -5.30 -21.13 -6.56
CA THR A 159 -4.71 -22.46 -6.54
C THR A 159 -4.26 -22.82 -5.12
N ARG A 160 -3.40 -23.86 -4.96
CA ARG A 160 -2.80 -24.20 -3.65
C ARG A 160 -1.64 -23.28 -3.26
N GLY A 161 -1.20 -22.40 -4.16
CA GLY A 161 -0.17 -21.40 -3.89
C GLY A 161 -0.51 -20.53 -2.67
N GLN A 162 0.51 -20.09 -1.96
CA GLN A 162 0.43 -19.24 -0.77
C GLN A 162 1.10 -17.88 -0.97
N GLY A 163 1.77 -17.68 -2.11
CA GLY A 163 2.32 -16.39 -2.50
C GLY A 163 1.23 -15.34 -2.68
N ILE A 164 1.63 -14.07 -2.62
CA ILE A 164 0.76 -12.94 -2.94
C ILE A 164 1.10 -12.34 -4.32
N GLY A 165 2.08 -12.88 -5.03
CA GLY A 165 2.37 -12.53 -6.42
C GLY A 165 1.21 -12.91 -7.34
N ALA A 166 0.86 -12.00 -8.25
CA ALA A 166 -0.31 -12.08 -9.13
C ALA A 166 0.08 -11.71 -10.57
N GLY A 167 1.22 -12.19 -11.06
CA GLY A 167 1.73 -11.96 -12.40
C GLY A 167 2.77 -10.84 -12.50
N THR A 168 3.46 -10.80 -13.64
CA THR A 168 4.53 -9.84 -13.94
C THR A 168 4.08 -8.87 -15.03
N TYR A 169 4.39 -7.60 -14.84
CA TYR A 169 3.89 -6.49 -15.66
C TYR A 169 4.98 -5.46 -15.93
N ASP A 170 4.95 -4.87 -17.12
CA ASP A 170 5.66 -3.63 -17.38
C ASP A 170 4.72 -2.46 -17.08
N VAL A 171 5.09 -1.67 -16.07
CA VAL A 171 4.30 -0.55 -15.55
C VAL A 171 4.96 0.75 -15.96
N THR A 172 4.29 1.52 -16.82
CA THR A 172 4.76 2.84 -17.27
C THR A 172 4.02 3.94 -16.54
N ILE A 173 4.74 4.83 -15.87
CA ILE A 173 4.20 5.99 -15.13
C ILE A 173 4.92 7.24 -15.66
N GLY A 174 4.19 8.08 -16.41
CA GLY A 174 4.81 9.20 -17.13
C GLY A 174 5.85 8.70 -18.15
N ALA A 175 7.12 9.06 -17.92
CA ALA A 175 8.23 8.67 -18.79
C ALA A 175 9.03 7.45 -18.28
N GLN A 176 8.69 6.92 -17.11
CA GLN A 176 9.41 5.81 -16.47
C GLN A 176 8.66 4.50 -16.73
N THR A 177 9.40 3.44 -17.08
CA THR A 177 8.85 2.08 -17.21
C THR A 177 9.58 1.16 -16.26
N PHE A 178 8.82 0.39 -15.49
CA PHE A 178 9.32 -0.52 -14.47
C PHE A 178 8.87 -1.94 -14.79
N HIS A 179 9.79 -2.90 -14.70
CA HIS A 179 9.45 -4.32 -14.72
C HIS A 179 9.03 -4.73 -13.31
N CYS A 180 7.77 -5.11 -13.13
CA CYS A 180 7.16 -5.23 -11.81
C CYS A 180 6.54 -6.59 -11.57
N LEU A 181 6.65 -7.07 -10.33
CA LEU A 181 5.73 -8.06 -9.79
C LEU A 181 4.47 -7.34 -9.33
N ARG A 182 3.31 -7.73 -9.87
CA ARG A 182 2.02 -7.34 -9.28
C ARG A 182 1.76 -8.24 -8.08
N VAL A 183 1.29 -7.65 -6.99
CA VAL A 183 0.91 -8.37 -5.78
C VAL A 183 -0.52 -8.06 -5.39
N TRP A 184 -1.21 -9.07 -4.89
CA TRP A 184 -2.55 -8.99 -4.33
C TRP A 184 -2.56 -9.55 -2.92
N ASP A 185 -2.77 -8.67 -1.96
CA ASP A 185 -2.95 -9.05 -0.57
C ASP A 185 -4.41 -8.87 -0.17
N THR A 186 -5.13 -9.98 -0.08
CA THR A 186 -6.55 -10.03 0.30
C THR A 186 -6.79 -9.82 1.79
N LEU A 187 -5.74 -9.54 2.58
CA LEU A 187 -5.77 -9.29 4.04
C LEU A 187 -6.55 -10.34 4.85
N GLY A 188 -6.69 -11.52 4.24
CA GLY A 188 -7.34 -12.71 4.74
C GLY A 188 -7.32 -13.80 3.66
N SER A 189 -7.28 -15.04 4.10
CA SER A 189 -7.26 -16.21 3.24
C SER A 189 -8.24 -17.23 3.84
N PRO A 190 -9.26 -17.68 3.11
CA PRO A 190 -9.53 -17.46 1.67
C PRO A 190 -10.01 -16.04 1.30
N PRO A 191 -10.10 -15.68 0.00
CA PRO A 191 -10.73 -14.43 -0.47
C PRO A 191 -12.12 -14.21 0.15
N SER A 192 -12.47 -12.96 0.42
CA SER A 192 -13.73 -12.59 1.06
C SER A 192 -14.22 -11.21 0.60
N GLU A 193 -15.51 -11.08 0.31
CA GLU A 193 -16.15 -9.78 0.02
C GLU A 193 -16.30 -8.88 1.26
N HIS A 194 -15.89 -9.33 2.45
CA HIS A 194 -15.89 -8.53 3.69
C HIS A 194 -14.50 -8.01 4.07
N GLN A 195 -13.52 -8.10 3.18
CA GLN A 195 -12.14 -7.68 3.43
C GLN A 195 -11.63 -6.75 2.32
N GLU A 196 -10.53 -6.06 2.60
CA GLU A 196 -9.84 -5.24 1.61
C GLU A 196 -8.91 -6.08 0.76
N LEU A 197 -8.63 -5.59 -0.43
CA LEU A 197 -7.58 -6.10 -1.30
C LEU A 197 -6.63 -4.95 -1.59
N ALA A 198 -5.35 -5.14 -1.25
CA ALA A 198 -4.26 -4.28 -1.68
C ALA A 198 -3.71 -4.80 -3.02
N GLU A 199 -3.67 -3.94 -4.03
CA GLU A 199 -2.92 -4.15 -5.26
C GLU A 199 -1.69 -3.25 -5.25
N ALA A 200 -0.50 -3.86 -5.37
CA ALA A 200 0.73 -3.10 -5.53
C ALA A 200 1.56 -3.63 -6.70
N PHE A 201 2.36 -2.75 -7.28
CA PHE A 201 3.36 -3.09 -8.28
C PHE A 201 4.74 -2.79 -7.71
N ILE A 202 5.53 -3.83 -7.55
CA ILE A 202 6.87 -3.78 -6.94
C ILE A 202 7.88 -3.95 -8.07
N GLU A 203 8.71 -2.93 -8.30
CA GLU A 203 9.78 -3.00 -9.31
C GLU A 203 10.95 -3.87 -8.84
N GLU A 204 11.76 -4.41 -9.77
CA GLU A 204 12.82 -5.41 -9.53
C GLU A 204 13.79 -5.09 -8.35
N GLY A 205 14.00 -3.82 -8.02
CA GLY A 205 14.78 -3.34 -6.88
C GLY A 205 14.06 -3.39 -5.52
N GLY A 206 12.82 -3.89 -5.46
CA GLY A 206 12.07 -4.08 -4.23
C GLY A 206 11.31 -2.85 -3.74
N ARG A 207 10.99 -1.90 -4.63
CA ARG A 207 10.22 -0.69 -4.27
C ARG A 207 8.82 -0.74 -4.85
N VAL A 208 7.82 -0.33 -4.07
CA VAL A 208 6.48 -0.07 -4.61
C VAL A 208 6.53 1.17 -5.50
N VAL A 209 6.02 1.06 -6.73
CA VAL A 209 5.90 2.20 -7.66
C VAL A 209 4.44 2.62 -7.87
N PHE A 210 3.51 1.69 -7.71
CA PHE A 210 2.09 1.94 -7.88
C PHE A 210 1.26 1.11 -6.91
N TYR A 211 0.21 1.70 -6.36
CA TYR A 211 -0.69 1.05 -5.41
C TYR A 211 -2.15 1.46 -5.62
N ARG A 212 -3.05 0.50 -5.41
CA ARG A 212 -4.49 0.69 -5.35
C ARG A 212 -5.08 -0.10 -4.19
N GLN A 213 -6.07 0.49 -3.53
CA GLN A 213 -6.88 -0.19 -2.52
C GLN A 213 -8.23 -0.56 -3.10
N TYR A 214 -8.69 -1.76 -2.81
CA TYR A 214 -10.01 -2.23 -3.18
C TYR A 214 -10.79 -2.66 -1.93
N ARG A 215 -12.09 -2.39 -1.90
CA ARG A 215 -13.00 -2.92 -0.89
C ARG A 215 -13.71 -4.13 -1.43
N GLY A 216 -13.77 -5.20 -0.64
CA GLY A 216 -14.71 -6.29 -0.88
C GLY A 216 -16.13 -5.73 -0.98
N ARG A 217 -16.92 -6.29 -1.89
CA ARG A 217 -18.28 -5.82 -2.24
C ARG A 217 -19.17 -5.54 -1.03
N GLN A 218 -19.03 -6.32 0.04
CA GLN A 218 -19.84 -6.28 1.25
C GLN A 218 -19.07 -5.76 2.48
N MET A 219 -17.98 -5.02 2.25
CA MET A 219 -17.11 -4.54 3.33
C MET A 219 -17.50 -3.14 3.82
N GLY A 220 -18.20 -3.05 4.94
CA GLY A 220 -18.52 -1.76 5.57
C GLY A 220 -19.69 -1.89 6.53
N PRO A 221 -20.11 -0.81 7.19
CA PRO A 221 -21.31 -0.83 8.01
C PRO A 221 -22.56 -0.98 7.14
N GLY A 222 -23.50 -1.81 7.59
CA GLY A 222 -24.81 -2.02 6.97
C GLY A 222 -24.77 -2.80 5.66
N ASP A 223 -25.80 -2.65 4.84
CA ASP A 223 -26.03 -3.41 3.61
C ASP A 223 -25.42 -2.71 2.37
N THR A 224 -24.28 -2.02 2.54
CA THR A 224 -23.64 -1.31 1.43
C THR A 224 -23.05 -2.31 0.44
N ASP A 225 -23.56 -2.32 -0.78
CA ASP A 225 -22.97 -3.02 -1.92
C ASP A 225 -22.10 -2.05 -2.74
N TRP A 226 -20.78 -2.16 -2.61
CA TRP A 226 -19.85 -1.26 -3.30
C TRP A 226 -19.88 -1.42 -4.82
N ALA A 227 -20.23 -2.59 -5.34
CA ALA A 227 -20.29 -2.82 -6.78
C ALA A 227 -21.51 -2.14 -7.40
N ILE A 228 -22.61 -2.01 -6.65
CA ILE A 228 -23.79 -1.22 -7.03
C ILE A 228 -23.52 0.28 -6.85
N LYS A 229 -22.88 0.67 -5.74
CA LYS A 229 -22.59 2.08 -5.44
C LYS A 229 -21.62 2.70 -6.45
N TYR A 230 -20.63 1.92 -6.90
CA TYR A 230 -19.60 2.36 -7.84
C TYR A 230 -19.48 1.40 -9.04
N PRO A 231 -20.49 1.40 -9.94
CA PRO A 231 -20.56 0.46 -11.05
C PRO A 231 -19.44 0.68 -12.08
N GLU A 232 -18.92 1.90 -12.19
CA GLU A 232 -17.87 2.25 -13.15
C GLU A 232 -16.44 2.07 -12.60
N ASN A 233 -16.29 1.85 -11.29
CA ASN A 233 -14.96 1.64 -10.71
C ASN A 233 -14.38 0.30 -11.17
N LEU A 234 -13.05 0.26 -11.27
CA LEU A 234 -12.30 -0.96 -11.55
C LEU A 234 -12.65 -2.06 -10.54
N LYS A 235 -12.71 -3.29 -11.01
CA LYS A 235 -13.04 -4.46 -10.19
C LYS A 235 -12.01 -5.56 -10.38
N ILE A 236 -11.73 -6.27 -9.29
CA ILE A 236 -10.98 -7.51 -9.29
C ILE A 236 -11.92 -8.59 -8.76
N VAL A 237 -12.00 -9.74 -9.45
CA VAL A 237 -12.86 -10.86 -9.06
C VAL A 237 -11.99 -12.09 -8.85
N ILE A 238 -11.98 -12.61 -7.62
CA ILE A 238 -11.18 -13.78 -7.22
C ILE A 238 -12.11 -14.80 -6.57
N ASP A 239 -12.20 -16.00 -7.15
CA ASP A 239 -13.11 -17.07 -6.70
C ASP A 239 -14.56 -16.60 -6.52
N GLY A 240 -15.00 -15.68 -7.39
CA GLY A 240 -16.33 -15.08 -7.33
C GLY A 240 -16.49 -13.95 -6.30
N CYS A 241 -15.49 -13.67 -5.46
CA CYS A 241 -15.49 -12.51 -4.57
C CYS A 241 -15.12 -11.25 -5.35
N VAL A 242 -15.98 -10.23 -5.30
CA VAL A 242 -15.77 -8.95 -5.99
C VAL A 242 -15.10 -7.94 -5.07
N TYR A 243 -14.02 -7.34 -5.55
CA TYR A 243 -13.32 -6.22 -4.93
C TYR A 243 -13.42 -4.99 -5.84
N VAL A 244 -13.86 -3.87 -5.30
CA VAL A 244 -14.14 -2.62 -6.03
C VAL A 244 -13.10 -1.58 -5.63
N HIS A 245 -12.51 -0.90 -6.63
CA HIS A 245 -11.48 0.13 -6.40
C HIS A 245 -12.08 1.31 -5.64
N CYS A 246 -11.86 1.34 -4.33
CA CYS A 246 -12.18 2.45 -3.44
C CYS A 246 -11.50 2.24 -2.08
N ASN A 247 -11.33 3.32 -1.34
CA ASN A 247 -10.83 3.33 0.03
C ASN A 247 -11.98 3.42 1.05
N CYS A 248 -11.67 3.53 2.35
CA CYS A 248 -12.65 3.65 3.42
C CYS A 248 -13.57 4.89 3.33
N THR A 249 -13.17 5.94 2.61
CA THR A 249 -14.02 7.11 2.34
C THR A 249 -14.94 6.90 1.13
N GLY A 250 -14.86 5.74 0.48
CA GLY A 250 -15.61 5.42 -0.74
C GLY A 250 -15.07 6.13 -1.99
N ARG A 251 -13.84 6.66 -1.95
CA ARG A 251 -13.19 7.31 -3.10
C ARG A 251 -12.20 6.34 -3.74
N ALA A 252 -12.07 6.39 -5.05
CA ALA A 252 -11.07 5.61 -5.77
C ALA A 252 -9.78 6.42 -5.89
N HIS A 253 -8.68 5.86 -5.39
CA HIS A 253 -7.38 6.53 -5.37
C HIS A 253 -6.29 5.68 -6.01
N ASP A 254 -5.44 6.37 -6.76
CA ASP A 254 -4.21 5.85 -7.32
C ASP A 254 -3.04 6.44 -6.52
N LEU A 255 -2.18 5.57 -5.99
CA LEU A 255 -1.00 5.96 -5.21
C LEU A 255 0.27 5.70 -6.02
N ILE A 256 1.12 6.73 -6.15
CA ILE A 256 2.45 6.60 -6.76
C ILE A 256 3.52 7.09 -5.76
N THR A 257 4.71 6.50 -5.83
CA THR A 257 5.80 6.81 -4.91
C THR A 257 6.83 7.75 -5.55
N ASN A 258 7.72 8.33 -4.76
CA ASN A 258 8.83 9.13 -5.30
C ASN A 258 9.73 8.30 -6.23
N THR A 259 9.84 6.98 -5.99
CA THR A 259 10.49 6.03 -6.91
C THR A 259 9.86 6.07 -8.30
N ALA A 260 8.53 6.07 -8.38
CA ALA A 260 7.78 6.02 -9.63
C ALA A 260 8.03 7.23 -10.55
N ILE A 261 8.39 8.37 -9.98
CA ILE A 261 8.70 9.61 -10.72
C ILE A 261 10.21 9.85 -10.87
N GLY A 262 11.05 8.87 -10.51
CA GLY A 262 12.50 8.97 -10.61
C GLY A 262 13.12 10.02 -9.66
N CYS A 263 12.48 10.30 -8.52
CA CYS A 263 12.96 11.26 -7.55
C CYS A 263 13.62 10.55 -6.37
N GLU A 264 14.95 10.68 -6.26
CA GLU A 264 15.68 10.31 -5.06
C GLU A 264 15.55 11.40 -4.01
N LEU A 265 15.09 11.02 -2.82
CA LEU A 265 15.02 11.93 -1.68
C LEU A 265 16.36 11.88 -0.93
N PRO A 266 16.80 13.00 -0.34
CA PRO A 266 18.04 13.03 0.42
C PRO A 266 17.95 12.08 1.61
N VAL A 267 19.03 11.32 1.84
CA VAL A 267 19.21 10.53 3.05
C VAL A 267 19.28 11.49 4.23
N LEU A 268 18.40 11.29 5.20
CA LEU A 268 18.39 12.10 6.41
C LEU A 268 19.62 11.72 7.24
N ARG A 269 20.57 12.64 7.36
CA ARG A 269 21.70 12.50 8.29
C ARG A 269 21.19 12.82 9.69
N SER A 270 21.33 11.85 10.59
CA SER A 270 21.12 12.03 12.04
C SER A 270 22.15 12.98 12.64
#